data_AF-A0A842PI19-F1
#
_entry.id   AF-A0A842PI19-F1
#
_cell.length_a   1.000
_cell.length_b   1.000
_cell.length_c   1.000
_cell.angle_alpha   90.00
_cell.angle_beta   90.00
_cell.angle_gamma   90.00
#
_symmetry.space_group_name_H-M   'P 1'
#
loop_
_entity.id
_entity.type
_entity.pdbx_description
1 polymer ?
#
loop_
_entity_poly.entity_id
_entity_poly.type
_entity_poly.pdbx_seq_one_letter_code
_entity_poly.pdbx_strand_id
1 'polypeptide(L)'
;TGEDKRSVTREGHTLFCDELKRGESITLMFNAYPKTMKEKEIKVADVRISYTQLGQRLDEVEEIKAKLDNSVWFRYKDAEKRASSANWMFYVGLILAIIAGVSLFIQWWGKGKREKEKDEIKRNWHKNLEDISKKLELAKDNPTEMESLKRKVERDIKSIKIK
;
A
#
# COMPACT_ATOMS: atom_id res chain seq x y z
N THR A 1 -22.96 -36.07 38.19
CA THR A 1 -23.72 -35.09 37.38
C THR A 1 -24.18 -33.98 38.28
N GLY A 2 -23.41 -32.90 38.36
CA GLY A 2 -23.78 -31.69 39.09
C GLY A 2 -23.32 -30.52 38.25
N GLU A 3 -24.20 -30.00 37.41
CA GLU A 3 -23.98 -28.69 36.79
C GLU A 3 -24.10 -27.65 37.91
N ASP A 4 -22.94 -27.24 38.44
CA ASP A 4 -22.82 -26.11 39.34
C ASP A 4 -23.18 -24.84 38.55
N LYS A 5 -24.48 -24.51 38.57
CA LYS A 5 -25.06 -23.40 37.83
C LYS A 5 -24.73 -22.11 38.56
N ARG A 6 -23.49 -21.63 38.40
CA ARG A 6 -23.03 -20.42 39.07
C ARG A 6 -23.78 -19.18 38.54
N SER A 7 -24.27 -18.37 39.47
CA SER A 7 -25.12 -17.21 39.24
C SER A 7 -24.31 -16.03 38.69
N VAL A 8 -23.99 -16.06 37.39
CA VAL A 8 -23.67 -14.82 36.70
C VAL A 8 -24.98 -14.06 36.50
N THR A 9 -25.17 -13.00 37.27
CA THR A 9 -26.38 -12.17 37.17
C THR A 9 -26.08 -10.94 36.33
N ARG A 10 -26.99 -10.62 35.41
CA ARG A 10 -26.89 -9.44 34.56
C ARG A 10 -27.87 -8.38 35.01
N GLU A 11 -27.35 -7.21 35.34
CA GLU A 11 -28.16 -6.02 35.60
C GLU A 11 -27.74 -4.92 34.61
N GLY A 12 -28.55 -4.74 33.56
CA GLY A 12 -28.26 -3.81 32.48
C GLY A 12 -26.95 -4.15 31.73
N HIS A 13 -25.93 -3.31 31.94
CA HIS A 13 -24.59 -3.44 31.37
C HIS A 13 -23.55 -3.97 32.36
N THR A 14 -23.96 -4.32 33.57
CA THR A 14 -23.09 -4.87 34.62
C THR A 14 -23.29 -6.37 34.72
N LEU A 15 -22.19 -7.10 34.85
CA LEU A 15 -22.17 -8.53 35.12
C LEU A 15 -21.64 -8.75 36.54
N PHE A 16 -22.45 -9.42 37.35
CA PHE A 16 -22.08 -9.79 38.71
C PHE A 16 -21.75 -11.28 38.76
N CYS A 17 -20.65 -11.59 39.42
CA CYS A 17 -20.23 -12.95 39.72
C CYS A 17 -19.94 -13.00 41.21
N ASP A 18 -20.63 -13.89 41.92
CA ASP A 18 -20.56 -13.96 43.38
C ASP A 18 -19.17 -14.39 43.88
N GLU A 19 -18.52 -15.32 43.17
CA GLU A 19 -17.18 -15.79 43.50
C GLU A 19 -16.44 -16.27 42.24
N LEU A 20 -15.17 -15.88 42.12
CA LEU A 20 -14.24 -16.40 41.12
C LEU A 20 -13.09 -17.13 41.82
N LYS A 21 -12.94 -18.44 41.55
CA LYS A 21 -11.88 -19.24 42.17
C LYS A 21 -10.54 -19.05 41.45
N ARG A 22 -9.45 -19.39 42.14
CA ARG A 22 -8.10 -19.33 41.56
C ARG A 22 -8.01 -20.22 40.31
N GLY A 23 -7.65 -19.61 39.18
CA GLY A 23 -7.52 -20.29 37.89
C GLY A 23 -8.76 -20.20 36.99
N GLU A 24 -9.83 -19.57 37.46
CA GLU A 24 -11.03 -19.32 36.65
C GLU A 24 -10.90 -18.02 35.86
N SER A 25 -11.48 -17.97 34.68
CA SER A 25 -11.41 -16.84 33.75
C SER A 25 -12.79 -16.38 33.34
N ILE A 26 -13.00 -15.08 33.28
CA ILE A 26 -14.20 -14.45 32.71
C ILE A 26 -13.85 -14.00 31.29
N THR A 27 -14.67 -14.36 30.31
CA THR A 27 -14.50 -13.92 28.93
C THR A 27 -15.68 -13.07 28.50
N LEU A 28 -15.41 -11.83 28.13
CA LEU A 28 -16.40 -10.90 27.58
C LEU A 28 -16.23 -10.84 26.07
N MET A 29 -17.32 -11.11 25.34
CA MET A 29 -17.36 -11.01 23.88
C MET A 29 -18.40 -9.97 23.47
N PHE A 30 -17.99 -9.03 22.62
CA PHE A 30 -18.88 -8.03 22.05
C PHE A 30 -18.47 -7.71 20.62
N ASN A 31 -19.47 -7.29 19.81
CA ASN A 31 -19.24 -6.83 18.46
C ASN A 31 -18.96 -5.32 18.48
N ALA A 32 -17.80 -4.92 17.99
CA ALA A 32 -17.41 -3.52 17.84
C ALA A 32 -17.71 -3.06 16.41
N TYR A 33 -18.48 -1.96 16.26
CA TYR A 33 -18.73 -1.35 14.96
C TYR A 33 -18.07 0.04 14.90
N PRO A 34 -17.06 0.26 14.05
CA PRO A 34 -16.47 1.58 13.90
C PRO A 34 -17.48 2.57 13.32
N LYS A 35 -17.43 3.82 13.78
CA LYS A 35 -18.28 4.89 13.20
C LYS A 35 -17.83 5.23 11.78
N THR A 36 -16.54 5.10 11.48
CA THR A 36 -15.99 5.36 10.16
C THR A 36 -15.02 4.26 9.71
N MET A 37 -14.99 3.94 8.41
CA MET A 37 -14.09 2.91 7.85
C MET A 37 -12.60 3.32 7.82
N LYS A 38 -12.27 4.55 8.22
CA LYS A 38 -10.91 5.13 8.11
C LYS A 38 -10.12 5.04 9.42
N GLU A 39 -10.75 4.63 10.51
CA GLU A 39 -10.10 4.51 11.81
C GLU A 39 -9.28 3.21 11.86
N LYS A 40 -8.00 3.33 12.22
CA LYS A 40 -7.07 2.20 12.38
C LYS A 40 -7.24 1.50 13.73
N GLU A 41 -7.68 2.26 14.72
CA GLU A 41 -7.92 1.79 16.07
C GLU A 41 -9.20 2.45 16.57
N ILE A 42 -10.07 1.67 17.20
CA ILE A 42 -11.26 2.19 17.87
C ILE A 42 -11.21 1.83 19.34
N LYS A 43 -11.51 2.81 20.19
CA LYS A 43 -11.84 2.57 21.59
C LYS A 43 -13.24 1.97 21.62
N VAL A 44 -13.35 0.71 22.05
CA VAL A 44 -14.62 -0.01 21.99
C VAL A 44 -15.39 0.11 23.30
N ALA A 45 -14.70 -0.07 24.42
CA ALA A 45 -15.33 -0.05 25.73
C ALA A 45 -14.31 0.32 26.81
N ASP A 46 -14.82 0.95 27.87
CA ASP A 46 -14.14 1.02 29.16
C ASP A 46 -14.76 -0.04 30.06
N VAL A 47 -13.96 -1.00 30.51
CA VAL A 47 -14.38 -2.08 31.41
C VAL A 47 -13.93 -1.71 32.82
N ARG A 48 -14.89 -1.50 33.72
CA ARG A 48 -14.60 -1.33 35.15
C ARG A 48 -14.74 -2.68 35.84
N ILE A 49 -13.68 -3.11 36.51
CA ILE A 49 -13.61 -4.36 37.27
C ILE A 49 -13.54 -3.99 38.74
N SER A 50 -14.53 -4.42 39.52
CA SER A 50 -14.59 -4.22 40.96
C SER A 50 -14.59 -5.59 41.65
N TYR A 51 -13.66 -5.82 42.57
CA TYR A 51 -13.56 -7.10 43.29
C TYR A 51 -13.13 -6.92 44.74
N THR A 52 -13.41 -7.92 45.58
CA THR A 52 -12.98 -7.94 46.97
C THR A 52 -11.90 -9.00 47.17
N GLN A 53 -10.74 -8.58 47.65
CA GLN A 53 -9.62 -9.47 47.97
C GLN A 53 -9.21 -9.23 49.42
N LEU A 54 -9.18 -10.30 50.22
CA LEU A 54 -8.81 -10.25 51.65
C LEU A 54 -9.61 -9.21 52.46
N GLY A 55 -10.90 -9.02 52.14
CA GLY A 55 -11.78 -8.06 52.80
C GLY A 55 -11.64 -6.60 52.33
N GLN A 56 -10.68 -6.31 51.44
CA GLN A 56 -10.53 -5.00 50.82
C GLN A 56 -11.22 -4.97 49.44
N ARG A 57 -11.94 -3.89 49.15
CA ARG A 57 -12.50 -3.64 47.82
C ARG A 57 -11.46 -2.95 46.94
N LEU A 58 -11.27 -3.48 45.74
CA LEU A 58 -10.36 -2.98 44.71
C LEU A 58 -11.17 -2.69 43.45
N ASP A 59 -10.77 -1.62 42.74
CA ASP A 59 -11.41 -1.16 41.52
C ASP A 59 -10.33 -0.89 40.47
N GLU A 60 -10.56 -1.40 39.26
CA GLU A 60 -9.68 -1.24 38.10
C GLU A 60 -10.52 -0.81 36.89
N VAL A 61 -9.91 -0.04 35.99
CA VAL A 61 -10.53 0.36 34.72
C VAL A 61 -9.58 0.00 33.60
N GLU A 62 -10.05 -0.83 32.68
CA GLU A 62 -9.30 -1.27 31.51
C GLU A 62 -9.96 -0.74 30.23
N GLU A 63 -9.15 -0.14 29.36
CA GLU A 63 -9.61 0.36 28.07
C GLU A 63 -9.42 -0.71 27.00
N ILE A 64 -10.51 -1.16 26.38
CA ILE A 64 -10.46 -2.14 25.30
C ILE A 64 -10.43 -1.45 23.94
N LYS A 65 -9.34 -1.66 23.21
CA LYS A 65 -9.13 -1.13 21.86
C LYS A 65 -9.18 -2.25 20.83
N ALA A 66 -9.83 -2.00 19.70
CA ALA A 66 -9.82 -2.92 18.55
C ALA A 66 -8.98 -2.33 17.41
N LYS A 67 -7.99 -3.12 16.95
CA LYS A 67 -7.16 -2.78 15.79
C LYS A 67 -7.87 -3.20 14.51
N LEU A 68 -8.08 -2.24 13.61
CA LEU A 68 -8.78 -2.39 12.34
C LEU A 68 -7.82 -2.38 11.14
N ASP A 69 -6.51 -2.42 11.37
CA ASP A 69 -5.47 -2.35 10.34
C ASP A 69 -5.61 -3.44 9.25
N ASN A 70 -6.26 -4.57 9.56
CA ASN A 70 -6.54 -5.66 8.62
C ASN A 70 -7.90 -5.56 7.93
N SER A 71 -8.63 -4.44 8.06
CA SER A 71 -9.94 -4.29 7.42
C SER A 71 -9.84 -4.30 5.89
N VAL A 72 -10.94 -4.66 5.23
CA VAL A 72 -11.04 -4.74 3.76
C VAL A 72 -10.64 -3.42 3.10
N TRP A 73 -10.95 -2.29 3.73
CA TRP A 73 -10.60 -0.97 3.22
C TRP A 73 -9.08 -0.74 3.17
N PHE A 74 -8.36 -1.10 4.25
CA PHE A 74 -6.89 -0.99 4.28
C PHE A 74 -6.23 -1.96 3.30
N ARG A 75 -6.73 -3.19 3.18
CA ARG A 75 -6.26 -4.16 2.18
C ARG A 75 -6.45 -3.65 0.75
N TYR A 76 -7.59 -3.02 0.45
CA TYR A 76 -7.85 -2.41 -0.85
C TYR A 76 -6.90 -1.25 -1.13
N LYS A 77 -6.70 -0.36 -0.14
CA LYS A 77 -5.76 0.76 -0.28
C LYS A 77 -4.32 0.32 -0.48
N ASP A 78 -3.90 -0.73 0.20
CA ASP A 78 -2.57 -1.31 0.00
C ASP A 78 -2.44 -2.01 -1.36
N ALA A 79 -3.49 -2.70 -1.82
CA ALA A 79 -3.54 -3.27 -3.16
C ALA A 79 -3.50 -2.19 -4.25
N GLU A 80 -4.23 -1.09 -4.09
CA GLU A 80 -4.23 0.07 -4.99
C GLU A 80 -2.85 0.71 -5.08
N LYS A 81 -2.18 0.91 -3.93
CA LYS A 81 -0.80 1.41 -3.90
C LYS A 81 0.17 0.47 -4.61
N ARG A 82 0.05 -0.84 -4.40
CA ARG A 82 0.89 -1.85 -5.08
C ARG A 82 0.60 -1.96 -6.58
N ALA A 83 -0.65 -1.81 -7.00
CA ALA A 83 -1.02 -1.81 -8.41
C ALA A 83 -0.50 -0.56 -9.12
N SER A 84 -0.61 0.61 -8.48
CA SER A 84 0.02 1.85 -8.96
C SER A 84 1.54 1.71 -9.05
N SER A 85 2.18 1.05 -8.08
CA SER A 85 3.61 0.77 -8.14
C SER A 85 4.00 -0.28 -9.20
N ALA A 86 3.12 -1.23 -9.53
CA ALA A 86 3.40 -2.19 -10.59
C ALA A 86 3.34 -1.53 -11.98
N ASN A 87 2.40 -0.60 -12.17
CA ASN A 87 2.22 0.08 -13.45
C ASN A 87 3.46 0.87 -13.90
N TRP A 88 4.17 1.56 -13.00
CA TRP A 88 5.37 2.32 -13.41
C TRP A 88 6.50 1.43 -13.92
N MET A 89 6.68 0.23 -13.37
CA MET A 89 7.70 -0.72 -13.85
C MET A 89 7.42 -1.19 -15.28
N PHE A 90 6.14 -1.44 -15.63
CA PHE A 90 5.76 -1.77 -17.00
C PHE A 90 6.06 -0.62 -17.98
N TYR A 91 5.83 0.63 -17.58
CA TYR A 91 6.13 1.80 -18.42
C TYR A 91 7.64 2.01 -18.62
N VAL A 92 8.44 1.83 -17.56
CA VAL A 92 9.92 1.86 -17.66
C VAL A 92 10.41 0.80 -18.64
N GLY A 93 9.90 -0.43 -18.52
CA GLY A 93 10.25 -1.52 -19.44
C GLY A 93 9.90 -1.21 -20.89
N LEU A 94 8.73 -0.61 -21.14
CA LEU A 94 8.28 -0.25 -22.48
C LEU A 94 9.15 0.85 -23.11
N ILE A 95 9.57 1.87 -22.33
CA ILE A 95 10.47 2.93 -22.82
C ILE A 95 11.85 2.36 -23.17
N LEU A 96 12.42 1.50 -22.34
CA LEU A 96 13.71 0.86 -22.59
C LEU A 96 13.67 -0.03 -23.84
N ALA A 97 12.58 -0.79 -24.05
CA ALA A 97 12.40 -1.62 -25.24
C ALA A 97 12.35 -0.78 -26.53
N ILE A 98 11.66 0.36 -26.50
CA ILE A 98 11.59 1.29 -27.62
C ILE A 98 12.97 1.85 -27.96
N ILE A 99 13.74 2.29 -26.95
CA ILE A 99 15.11 2.81 -27.10
C ILE A 99 16.01 1.77 -27.77
N ALA A 100 15.97 0.53 -27.29
CA ALA A 100 16.76 -0.58 -27.84
C ALA A 100 16.35 -0.90 -29.30
N GLY A 101 15.04 -0.86 -29.60
CA GLY A 101 14.54 -1.06 -30.96
C GLY A 101 15.04 0.01 -31.93
N VAL A 102 15.03 1.28 -31.52
CA VAL A 102 15.50 2.38 -32.37
C VAL A 102 17.02 2.36 -32.56
N SER A 103 17.80 2.04 -31.52
CA SER A 103 19.26 1.95 -31.66
C SER A 103 19.67 0.85 -32.65
N LEU A 104 19.01 -0.31 -32.59
CA LEU A 104 19.19 -1.40 -33.55
C LEU A 104 18.75 -0.99 -34.97
N PHE A 105 17.64 -0.25 -35.09
CA PHE A 105 17.14 0.22 -36.39
C PHE A 105 18.11 1.20 -37.06
N ILE A 106 18.67 2.16 -36.31
CA ILE A 106 19.70 3.09 -36.80
C ILE A 106 20.95 2.32 -37.25
N GLN A 107 21.37 1.31 -36.48
CA GLN A 107 22.52 0.47 -36.83
C GLN A 107 22.27 -0.35 -38.11
N TRP A 108 21.03 -0.81 -38.32
CA TRP A 108 20.67 -1.62 -39.50
C TRP A 108 20.55 -0.79 -40.79
N TRP A 109 19.86 0.35 -40.75
CA TRP A 109 19.78 1.29 -41.88
C TRP A 109 21.10 2.02 -42.16
N GLY A 110 21.97 2.11 -41.16
CA GLY A 110 23.30 2.69 -41.28
C GLY A 110 24.26 1.94 -42.21
N LYS A 111 23.93 0.76 -42.74
CA LYS A 111 24.81 0.07 -43.72
C LYS A 111 24.79 0.68 -45.13
N GLY A 112 23.86 1.59 -45.46
CA GLY A 112 23.66 2.06 -46.84
C GLY A 112 23.96 3.53 -47.17
N LYS A 113 24.08 4.45 -46.19
CA LYS A 113 24.25 5.91 -46.46
C LYS A 113 25.62 6.47 -46.00
N ARG A 114 26.01 7.64 -46.53
CA ARG A 114 27.31 8.31 -46.33
C ARG A 114 27.58 8.69 -44.86
N GLU A 115 28.83 8.57 -44.40
CA GLU A 115 29.25 8.69 -42.98
C GLU A 115 28.88 10.02 -42.30
N LYS A 116 28.89 11.15 -43.01
CA LYS A 116 28.67 12.47 -42.41
C LYS A 116 27.25 12.67 -41.84
N GLU A 117 26.23 12.10 -42.50
CA GLU A 117 24.84 12.18 -42.04
C GLU A 117 24.59 11.25 -40.83
N LYS A 118 25.41 10.19 -40.69
CA LYS A 118 25.33 9.26 -39.55
C LYS A 118 25.79 9.90 -38.25
N ASP A 119 26.84 10.71 -38.28
CA ASP A 119 27.43 11.26 -37.07
C ASP A 119 26.58 12.34 -36.42
N GLU A 120 25.80 13.10 -37.19
CA GLU A 120 24.82 14.03 -36.63
C GLU A 120 23.63 13.31 -36.01
N ILE A 121 23.06 12.32 -36.70
CA ILE A 121 21.92 11.55 -36.19
C ILE A 121 22.33 10.76 -34.93
N LYS A 122 23.50 10.12 -34.95
CA LYS A 122 24.01 9.36 -33.81
C LYS A 122 24.29 10.24 -32.59
N ARG A 123 24.85 11.44 -32.79
CA ARG A 123 25.10 12.41 -31.71
C ARG A 123 23.81 12.99 -31.13
N ASN A 124 22.84 13.36 -31.96
CA ASN A 124 21.52 13.80 -31.49
C ASN A 124 20.79 12.68 -30.73
N TRP A 125 20.89 11.44 -31.22
CA TRP A 125 20.29 10.29 -30.56
C TRP A 125 20.96 10.01 -29.20
N HIS A 126 22.28 10.05 -29.09
CA HIS A 126 22.98 9.92 -27.80
C HIS A 126 22.57 10.99 -26.80
N LYS A 127 22.46 12.26 -27.21
CA LYS A 127 22.01 13.35 -26.34
C LYS A 127 20.56 13.15 -25.88
N ASN A 128 19.68 12.72 -26.78
CA ASN A 128 18.30 12.42 -26.42
C ASN A 128 18.21 11.23 -25.47
N LEU A 129 19.03 10.19 -25.66
CA LEU A 129 19.09 9.04 -24.75
C LEU A 129 19.57 9.45 -23.36
N GLU A 130 20.56 10.33 -23.27
CA GLU A 130 21.06 10.82 -21.99
C GLU A 130 19.99 11.67 -21.26
N ASP A 131 19.27 12.53 -21.99
CA ASP A 131 18.14 13.31 -21.43
C ASP A 131 16.98 12.40 -20.99
N ILE A 132 16.64 11.39 -21.79
CA ILE A 132 15.61 10.40 -21.43
C ILE A 132 16.05 9.58 -20.21
N SER A 133 17.32 9.16 -20.13
CA SER A 133 17.86 8.42 -18.98
C SER A 133 17.78 9.24 -17.69
N LYS A 134 18.23 10.51 -17.71
CA LYS A 134 18.16 11.40 -16.53
C LYS A 134 16.72 11.64 -16.09
N LYS A 135 15.80 11.83 -17.04
CA LYS A 135 14.39 11.99 -16.73
C LYS A 135 13.72 10.69 -16.27
N LEU A 136 14.19 9.53 -16.72
CA LEU A 136 13.70 8.23 -16.22
C LEU A 136 14.07 8.02 -14.75
N GLU A 137 15.28 8.45 -14.35
CA GLU A 137 15.72 8.45 -12.95
C GLU A 137 14.85 9.38 -12.09
N LEU A 138 14.53 10.59 -12.59
CA LEU A 138 13.66 11.54 -11.89
C LEU A 138 12.19 11.08 -11.83
N ALA A 139 11.70 10.39 -12.87
CA ALA A 139 10.32 9.90 -12.95
C ALA A 139 10.06 8.66 -12.07
N LYS A 140 11.11 8.05 -11.49
CA LYS A 140 10.98 6.97 -10.50
C LYS A 140 10.11 7.37 -9.31
N ASP A 141 10.12 8.66 -8.96
CA ASP A 141 9.39 9.21 -7.82
C ASP A 141 8.11 9.98 -8.22
N ASN A 142 7.81 10.11 -9.53
CA ASN A 142 6.63 10.85 -10.01
C ASN A 142 6.03 10.28 -11.31
N PRO A 143 4.84 9.64 -11.25
CA PRO A 143 4.22 8.98 -12.41
C PRO A 143 3.77 9.94 -13.52
N THR A 144 3.54 11.23 -13.21
CA THR A 144 3.13 12.23 -14.20
C THR A 144 4.26 12.59 -15.16
N GLU A 145 5.50 12.58 -14.68
CA GLU A 145 6.70 12.82 -15.49
C GLU A 145 6.90 11.72 -16.53
N MET A 146 6.55 10.48 -16.20
CA MET A 146 6.64 9.31 -17.07
C MET A 146 5.74 9.42 -18.31
N GLU A 147 4.53 9.96 -18.16
CA GLU A 147 3.61 10.15 -19.29
C GLU A 147 4.15 11.21 -20.26
N SER A 148 4.79 12.25 -19.73
CA SER A 148 5.45 13.28 -20.53
C SER A 148 6.64 12.71 -21.31
N LEU A 149 7.41 11.80 -20.70
CA LEU A 149 8.52 11.08 -21.31
C LEU A 149 8.06 10.20 -22.47
N LYS A 150 6.99 9.43 -22.28
CA LYS A 150 6.38 8.62 -23.34
C LYS A 150 6.03 9.48 -24.57
N ARG A 151 5.36 10.61 -24.36
CA ARG A 151 4.98 11.53 -25.46
C ARG A 151 6.21 12.16 -26.14
N LYS A 152 7.30 12.37 -25.42
CA LYS A 152 8.56 12.88 -25.99
C LYS A 152 9.24 11.82 -26.86
N VAL A 153 9.39 10.61 -26.34
CA VAL A 153 9.95 9.46 -27.09
C VAL A 153 9.15 9.16 -28.35
N GLU A 154 7.81 9.19 -28.27
CA GLU A 154 6.95 8.95 -29.44
C GLU A 154 7.12 10.04 -30.52
N ARG A 155 7.27 11.31 -30.12
CA ARG A 155 7.57 12.40 -31.05
C ARG A 155 8.94 12.23 -31.71
N ASP A 156 9.96 11.86 -30.94
CA ASP A 156 11.31 11.65 -31.46
C ASP A 156 11.38 10.46 -32.42
N ILE A 157 10.57 9.42 -32.22
CA ILE A 157 10.48 8.29 -33.17
C ILE A 157 9.77 8.72 -34.45
N LYS A 158 8.70 9.50 -34.34
CA LYS A 158 7.99 10.01 -35.52
C LYS A 158 8.88 10.93 -36.36
N SER A 159 9.73 11.76 -35.74
CA SER A 159 10.65 12.62 -36.48
C SER A 159 11.76 11.83 -37.19
N ILE A 160 12.14 10.65 -36.70
CA ILE A 160 13.09 9.74 -37.37
C ILE A 160 12.43 9.00 -38.56
N LYS A 161 11.13 8.70 -38.48
CA LYS A 161 10.39 7.96 -39.53
C LYS A 161 9.99 8.82 -40.74
N ILE A 162 10.14 10.14 -40.68
CA ILE A 162 9.82 11.05 -41.80
C ILE A 162 11.14 11.51 -42.45
N LYS A 163 11.70 10.66 -43.31
CA LYS A 163 12.59 11.04 -44.43
C LYS A 163 12.84 9.88 -45.37
#